data_AF-A0A9N9ID35-F1
#
_entry.id   AF-A0A9N9ID35-F1
#
_cell.length_a   1.000
_cell.length_b   1.000
_cell.length_c   1.000
_cell.angle_alpha   90.00
_cell.angle_beta   90.00
_cell.angle_gamma   90.00
#
_symmetry.space_group_name_H-M   'P 1'
#
loop_
_entity.id
_entity.type
_entity.pdbx_description
1 polymer ?
#
loop_
_entity_poly.entity_id
_entity_poly.type
_entity_poly.pdbx_seq_one_letter_code
_entity_poly.pdbx_strand_id
1 'polypeptide(L)'
;MGIVKEIKLRVRNSLKLRKSKRGSLINLQNLPPDCLERIFQHVYTDISNENIIASTITNLNSLFMCAQVNKLWCALSIPVLWRRPFSIALDGKKNAQLINTIISFLSEQEKNILEYQKLKFEPFTSHQFNYLQLIRVLDYDNFIKSVHRWVVRYPNDCKDFTKSRMLTQLLGKVLLKENALSGFKTFNYFRVRTYDNFNFIPLNKLSPNNSFDWLSQLTQLEYRNPHRVNKMNLNEFLDFFSIITSNCNQINNLSLDVRIDDFAIDHSISKLLLN
;
A
#
# COMPACT_ATOMS: atom_id res chain seq x y z
N MET A 1 -33.21 45.66 17.23
CA MET A 1 -32.06 45.32 18.09
C MET A 1 -31.39 44.09 17.49
N GLY A 2 -30.17 44.24 16.95
CA GLY A 2 -29.28 43.13 16.57
C GLY A 2 -29.59 42.35 15.28
N ILE A 3 -29.37 42.97 14.13
CA ILE A 3 -29.21 42.31 12.81
C ILE A 3 -27.75 41.86 12.69
N VAL A 4 -27.47 40.58 12.38
CA VAL A 4 -26.30 40.21 11.56
C VAL A 4 -26.69 39.04 10.64
N LYS A 5 -27.01 39.37 9.39
CA LYS A 5 -26.82 38.50 8.22
C LYS A 5 -25.33 38.54 7.90
N GLU A 6 -24.61 37.43 7.93
CA GLU A 6 -23.27 37.40 7.36
C GLU A 6 -23.34 36.98 5.89
N ILE A 7 -23.10 37.96 5.02
CA ILE A 7 -22.99 37.82 3.57
C ILE A 7 -21.52 37.61 3.22
N LYS A 8 -21.27 36.54 2.46
CA LYS A 8 -20.17 36.24 1.52
C LYS A 8 -18.98 37.22 1.47
N LEU A 9 -17.78 36.64 1.54
CA LEU A 9 -16.66 37.07 0.69
C LEU A 9 -16.10 35.89 -0.13
N ARG A 10 -16.65 35.75 -1.34
CA ARG A 10 -15.98 35.06 -2.45
C ARG A 10 -14.84 35.97 -2.89
N VAL A 11 -13.63 35.71 -2.42
CA VAL A 11 -12.43 36.42 -2.88
C VAL A 11 -12.17 35.99 -4.33
N ARG A 12 -12.80 36.67 -5.29
CA ARG A 12 -12.23 36.82 -6.63
C ARG A 12 -11.05 37.77 -6.49
N ASN A 13 -9.89 37.22 -6.14
CA ASN A 13 -8.64 37.91 -6.43
C ASN A 13 -8.48 37.88 -7.95
N SER A 14 -9.03 38.90 -8.61
CA SER A 14 -8.47 39.39 -9.87
C SER A 14 -7.08 39.93 -9.56
N LEU A 15 -6.09 39.03 -9.49
CA LEU A 15 -4.71 39.43 -9.66
C LEU A 15 -4.65 39.98 -11.09
N LYS A 16 -4.72 41.32 -11.21
CA LYS A 16 -4.10 42.01 -12.33
C LYS A 16 -2.69 41.47 -12.37
N LEU A 17 -2.43 40.55 -13.31
CA LEU A 17 -1.09 40.20 -13.75
C LEU A 17 -0.46 41.51 -14.19
N ARG A 18 0.19 42.21 -13.25
CA ARG A 18 1.31 43.08 -13.58
C ARG A 18 2.18 42.17 -14.44
N LYS A 19 2.40 42.56 -15.70
CA LYS A 19 3.37 41.91 -16.59
C LYS A 19 4.70 41.89 -15.84
N SER A 20 4.92 40.81 -15.10
CA SER A 20 6.19 40.53 -14.45
C SER A 20 7.17 40.33 -15.58
N LYS A 21 8.30 41.04 -15.52
CA LYS A 21 9.48 40.84 -16.37
C LYS A 21 9.64 39.34 -16.57
N ARG A 22 9.73 38.88 -17.84
CA ARG A 22 9.96 37.48 -18.24
C ARG A 22 10.73 36.77 -17.13
N GLY A 23 10.01 36.04 -16.28
CA GLY A 23 10.64 35.25 -15.24
C GLY A 23 11.57 34.30 -15.96
N SER A 24 12.84 34.26 -15.57
CA SER A 24 13.75 33.21 -16.03
C SER A 24 13.01 31.88 -15.89
N LEU A 25 12.76 31.20 -17.00
CA LEU A 25 12.15 29.87 -16.99
C LEU A 25 13.01 29.02 -16.06
N ILE A 26 12.47 28.65 -14.90
CA ILE A 26 13.15 27.74 -13.98
C ILE A 26 13.20 26.41 -14.72
N ASN A 27 14.40 26.01 -15.15
CA ASN A 27 14.61 24.69 -15.69
C ASN A 27 14.56 23.70 -14.53
N LEU A 28 13.51 22.87 -14.47
CA LEU A 28 13.34 21.84 -13.45
C LEU A 28 14.57 20.91 -13.36
N GLN A 29 15.31 20.71 -14.46
CA GLN A 29 16.51 19.88 -14.46
C GLN A 29 17.68 20.48 -13.67
N ASN A 30 17.65 21.78 -13.39
CA ASN A 30 18.68 22.51 -12.65
C ASN A 30 18.35 22.66 -11.17
N LEU A 31 17.21 22.13 -10.70
CA LEU A 31 16.86 22.17 -9.30
C LEU A 31 17.76 21.23 -8.48
N PRO A 32 18.14 21.61 -7.25
CA PRO A 32 18.79 20.71 -6.32
C PRO A 32 17.97 19.43 -6.07
N PRO A 33 18.61 18.27 -5.82
CA PRO A 33 17.91 17.01 -5.60
C PRO A 33 16.86 17.03 -4.48
N ASP A 34 17.11 17.73 -3.38
CA ASP A 34 16.17 17.84 -2.25
C ASP A 34 14.90 18.64 -2.64
N CYS A 35 15.04 19.62 -3.52
CA CYS A 35 13.91 20.36 -4.08
C CYS A 35 13.07 19.46 -4.99
N LEU A 36 13.72 18.69 -5.87
CA LEU A 36 13.04 17.72 -6.73
C LEU A 36 12.31 16.63 -5.92
N GLU A 37 12.95 16.12 -4.87
CA GLU A 37 12.35 15.14 -3.98
C GLU A 37 11.08 15.70 -3.32
N ARG A 38 11.13 16.92 -2.78
CA ARG A 38 9.94 17.57 -2.20
C ARG A 38 8.83 17.77 -3.23
N ILE A 39 9.17 18.13 -4.48
CA ILE A 39 8.19 18.26 -5.56
C ILE A 39 7.52 16.90 -5.83
N PHE A 40 8.30 15.83 -5.98
CA PHE A 40 7.75 14.49 -6.23
C PHE A 40 6.90 13.97 -5.07
N GLN A 41 7.32 14.23 -3.84
CA GLN A 41 6.52 13.93 -2.65
C GLN A 41 5.21 14.72 -2.65
N HIS A 42 5.22 16.00 -3.05
CA HIS A 42 4.01 16.82 -3.11
C HIS A 42 3.01 16.33 -4.16
N VAL A 43 3.49 16.00 -5.36
CA VAL A 43 2.70 15.36 -6.42
C VAL A 43 2.05 14.06 -5.90
N TYR A 44 2.77 13.33 -5.04
CA TYR A 44 2.24 12.15 -4.38
C TYR A 44 1.26 12.46 -3.24
N THR A 45 1.41 13.53 -2.46
CA THR A 45 0.50 13.83 -1.32
C THR A 45 -0.85 14.38 -1.75
N ASP A 46 -0.94 15.07 -2.89
CA ASP A 46 -2.24 15.57 -3.42
C ASP A 46 -3.25 14.44 -3.70
N ILE A 47 -2.76 13.20 -3.77
CA ILE A 47 -3.51 11.94 -3.86
C ILE A 47 -4.45 11.72 -2.67
N SER A 48 -4.16 12.27 -1.47
CA SER A 48 -4.94 11.96 -0.26
C SER A 48 -6.18 12.83 -0.02
N ASN A 49 -6.39 13.91 -0.77
CA ASN A 49 -7.29 15.00 -0.34
C ASN A 49 -8.52 15.28 -1.24
N GLU A 50 -8.61 14.81 -2.50
CA GLU A 50 -9.76 15.09 -3.40
C GLU A 50 -10.11 13.90 -4.32
N ASN A 51 -11.40 13.75 -4.71
CA ASN A 51 -11.99 12.77 -5.65
C ASN A 51 -11.02 11.66 -6.11
N ILE A 52 -10.89 10.66 -5.23
CA ILE A 52 -9.61 10.02 -4.89
C ILE A 52 -9.01 9.21 -6.03
N ILE A 53 -9.81 8.53 -6.85
CA ILE A 53 -9.26 7.52 -7.77
C ILE A 53 -8.62 8.17 -9.01
N ALA A 54 -9.29 9.15 -9.64
CA ALA A 54 -8.83 9.76 -10.88
C ALA A 54 -7.61 10.68 -10.69
N SER A 55 -7.58 11.44 -9.59
CA SER A 55 -6.44 12.27 -9.18
C SER A 55 -5.22 11.40 -8.86
N THR A 56 -5.40 10.31 -8.10
CA THR A 56 -4.34 9.34 -7.80
C THR A 56 -3.71 8.75 -9.07
N ILE A 57 -4.52 8.29 -10.02
CA ILE A 57 -4.02 7.67 -11.25
C ILE A 57 -3.23 8.69 -12.08
N THR A 58 -3.73 9.93 -12.18
CA THR A 58 -3.05 11.02 -12.90
C THR A 58 -1.69 11.31 -12.27
N ASN A 59 -1.60 11.43 -10.95
CA ASN A 59 -0.35 11.75 -10.27
C ASN A 59 0.68 10.60 -10.32
N LEU A 60 0.24 9.34 -10.22
CA LEU A 60 1.12 8.19 -10.43
C LEU A 60 1.67 8.15 -11.87
N ASN A 61 0.85 8.48 -12.88
CA ASN A 61 1.34 8.58 -14.25
C ASN A 61 2.36 9.72 -14.39
N SER A 62 2.13 10.87 -13.78
CA SER A 62 3.08 12.01 -13.78
C SER A 62 4.43 11.62 -13.18
N LEU A 63 4.45 10.96 -12.01
CA LEU A 63 5.67 10.45 -11.39
C LEU A 63 6.39 9.39 -12.25
N PHE A 64 5.62 8.54 -12.93
CA PHE A 64 6.19 7.58 -13.88
C PHE A 64 6.84 8.27 -15.08
N MET A 65 6.28 9.38 -15.56
CA MET A 65 6.93 10.20 -16.60
C MET A 65 8.19 10.88 -16.06
N CYS A 66 8.17 11.39 -14.81
CA CYS A 66 9.37 11.93 -14.16
C CYS A 66 10.49 10.89 -14.10
N ALA A 67 10.18 9.63 -13.78
CA ALA A 67 11.17 8.57 -13.72
C ALA A 67 11.88 8.29 -15.05
N GLN A 68 11.30 8.68 -16.19
CA GLN A 68 11.86 8.47 -17.52
C GLN A 68 12.76 9.62 -17.99
N VAL A 69 12.83 10.75 -17.27
CA VAL A 69 13.54 11.94 -17.74
C VAL A 69 15.06 11.74 -17.76
N ASN A 70 15.64 11.33 -16.63
CA ASN A 70 17.08 11.02 -16.51
C ASN A 70 17.33 10.17 -15.25
N LYS A 71 18.59 9.75 -15.04
CA LYS A 71 18.97 8.89 -13.90
C LYS A 71 18.66 9.51 -12.54
N LEU A 72 18.86 10.82 -12.36
CA LEU A 72 18.58 11.52 -11.10
C LEU A 72 17.07 11.51 -10.82
N TRP A 73 16.26 11.86 -11.80
CA TRP A 73 14.81 11.89 -11.66
C TRP A 73 14.22 10.50 -11.45
N CYS A 74 14.78 9.48 -12.10
CA CYS A 74 14.47 8.08 -11.85
C CYS A 74 14.73 7.69 -10.39
N ALA A 75 15.95 7.97 -9.90
CA ALA A 75 16.36 7.63 -8.53
C ALA A 75 15.49 8.30 -7.45
N LEU A 76 14.96 9.50 -7.72
CA LEU A 76 14.09 10.23 -6.80
C LEU A 76 12.60 9.84 -6.96
N SER A 77 12.12 9.56 -8.18
CA SER A 77 10.71 9.27 -8.43
C SER A 77 10.32 7.83 -8.08
N ILE A 78 11.21 6.86 -8.30
CA ILE A 78 10.92 5.44 -8.06
C ILE A 78 10.61 5.13 -6.58
N PRO A 79 11.36 5.63 -5.59
CA PRO A 79 11.01 5.49 -4.16
C PRO A 79 9.63 6.06 -3.82
N VAL A 80 9.25 7.18 -4.44
CA VAL A 80 7.94 7.80 -4.21
C VAL A 80 6.83 6.95 -4.83
N LEU A 81 7.00 6.48 -6.07
CA LEU A 81 6.07 5.59 -6.76
C LEU A 81 5.83 4.28 -6.00
N TRP A 82 6.91 3.68 -5.50
CA TRP A 82 6.87 2.39 -4.79
C TRP A 82 6.57 2.51 -3.30
N ARG A 83 6.33 3.72 -2.78
CA ARG A 83 5.97 3.93 -1.38
C ARG A 83 4.70 3.18 -0.95
N ARG A 84 3.70 3.09 -1.84
CA ARG A 84 2.39 2.46 -1.61
C ARG A 84 1.85 1.85 -2.92
N PRO A 85 2.46 0.76 -3.41
CA PRO A 85 2.15 0.23 -4.74
C PRO A 85 0.76 -0.41 -4.82
N PHE A 86 0.15 -0.72 -3.67
CA PHE A 86 -1.20 -1.30 -3.54
C PHE A 86 -2.25 -0.25 -3.14
N SER A 87 -1.97 1.04 -3.30
CA SER A 87 -2.90 2.14 -2.95
C SER A 87 -4.24 2.03 -3.67
N ILE A 88 -4.21 1.63 -4.94
CA ILE A 88 -5.39 1.32 -5.74
C ILE A 88 -5.24 -0.09 -6.24
N ALA A 89 -6.35 -0.81 -6.25
CA ALA A 89 -6.41 -2.12 -6.86
C ALA A 89 -6.25 -1.93 -8.39
N LEU A 90 -5.01 -2.02 -8.88
CA LEU A 90 -4.67 -1.91 -10.29
C LEU A 90 -5.36 -3.01 -11.10
N ASP A 91 -5.72 -2.70 -12.33
CA ASP A 91 -6.25 -3.66 -13.29
C ASP A 91 -5.26 -3.91 -14.45
N GLY A 92 -5.59 -4.91 -15.26
CA GLY A 92 -4.90 -5.16 -16.52
C GLY A 92 -3.38 -5.35 -16.41
N LYS A 93 -2.66 -4.65 -17.29
CA LYS A 93 -1.21 -4.77 -17.48
C LYS A 93 -0.41 -4.20 -16.31
N LYS A 94 -0.89 -3.13 -15.66
CA LYS A 94 -0.17 -2.48 -14.55
C LYS A 94 -0.10 -3.38 -13.32
N ASN A 95 -1.22 -4.05 -12.98
CA ASN A 95 -1.23 -5.07 -11.93
C ASN A 95 -0.32 -6.25 -12.27
N ALA A 96 -0.32 -6.67 -13.54
CA ALA A 96 0.55 -7.75 -14.01
C ALA A 96 2.04 -7.43 -13.79
N GLN A 97 2.45 -6.23 -14.19
CA GLN A 97 3.81 -5.74 -14.00
C GLN A 97 4.19 -5.66 -12.52
N LEU A 98 3.32 -5.09 -11.68
CA LEU A 98 3.56 -4.99 -10.23
C LEU A 98 3.84 -6.36 -9.61
N ILE A 99 2.95 -7.33 -9.83
CA ILE A 99 3.12 -8.68 -9.25
C ILE A 99 4.30 -9.42 -9.88
N ASN A 100 4.55 -9.29 -11.19
CA ASN A 100 5.75 -9.85 -11.83
C ASN A 100 7.05 -9.29 -11.23
N THR A 101 7.08 -7.98 -10.92
CA THR A 101 8.21 -7.37 -10.23
C THR A 101 8.40 -7.99 -8.85
N ILE A 102 7.35 -8.27 -8.08
CA ILE A 102 7.50 -8.94 -6.78
C ILE A 102 7.93 -10.41 -6.95
N ILE A 103 7.34 -11.15 -7.90
CA ILE A 103 7.71 -12.54 -8.24
C ILE A 103 9.20 -12.65 -8.58
N SER A 104 9.78 -11.62 -9.21
CA SER A 104 11.19 -11.66 -9.57
C SER A 104 12.16 -11.71 -8.38
N PHE A 105 11.71 -11.30 -7.18
CA PHE A 105 12.46 -11.44 -5.90
C PHE A 105 12.34 -12.83 -5.26
N LEU A 106 11.47 -13.71 -5.77
CA LEU A 106 11.38 -15.09 -5.29
C LEU A 106 12.65 -15.87 -5.64
N SER A 107 13.00 -16.83 -4.78
CA SER A 107 14.09 -17.77 -5.05
C SER A 107 13.77 -18.65 -6.26
N GLU A 108 14.79 -19.31 -6.82
CA GLU A 108 14.58 -20.27 -7.90
C GLU A 108 13.65 -21.43 -7.46
N GLN A 109 13.80 -21.91 -6.21
CA GLN A 109 12.90 -22.95 -5.69
C GLN A 109 11.45 -22.47 -5.61
N GLU A 110 11.23 -21.23 -5.17
CA GLU A 110 9.88 -20.64 -5.09
C GLU A 110 9.29 -20.42 -6.48
N LYS A 111 10.09 -20.00 -7.46
CA LYS A 111 9.68 -19.88 -8.87
C LYS A 111 9.28 -21.23 -9.48
N ASN A 112 9.99 -22.31 -9.14
CA ASN A 112 9.62 -23.67 -9.57
C ASN A 112 8.24 -24.11 -9.03
N ILE A 113 7.83 -23.64 -7.85
CA ILE A 113 6.47 -23.88 -7.33
C ILE A 113 5.42 -23.22 -8.24
N LEU A 114 5.68 -22.00 -8.73
CA LEU A 114 4.77 -21.30 -9.65
C LEU A 114 4.63 -22.06 -10.97
N GLU A 115 5.75 -22.53 -11.53
CA GLU A 115 5.77 -23.32 -12.76
C GLU A 115 5.00 -24.64 -12.62
N TYR A 116 5.22 -25.37 -11.52
CA TYR A 116 4.48 -26.60 -11.21
C TYR A 116 2.96 -26.36 -11.12
N GLN A 117 2.57 -25.19 -10.59
CA GLN A 117 1.17 -24.76 -10.50
C GLN A 117 0.63 -24.19 -11.82
N LYS A 118 1.41 -24.26 -12.91
CA LYS A 118 1.11 -23.73 -14.24
C LYS A 118 0.84 -22.21 -14.24
N LEU A 119 1.46 -21.48 -13.31
CA LEU A 119 1.38 -20.02 -13.24
C LEU A 119 2.49 -19.42 -14.09
N LYS A 120 2.13 -18.89 -15.26
CA LYS A 120 3.08 -18.23 -16.16
C LYS A 120 3.42 -16.83 -15.62
N PHE A 121 4.70 -16.55 -15.48
CA PHE A 121 5.21 -15.22 -15.13
C PHE A 121 6.25 -14.79 -16.18
N GLU A 122 6.44 -13.47 -16.33
CA GLU A 122 7.45 -12.95 -17.24
C GLU A 122 8.83 -13.00 -16.56
N PRO A 123 9.87 -13.56 -17.23
CA PRO A 123 11.22 -13.52 -16.70
C PRO A 123 11.69 -12.08 -16.60
N PHE A 124 12.10 -11.66 -15.41
CA PHE A 124 12.63 -10.33 -15.14
C PHE A 124 14.09 -10.46 -14.70
N THR A 125 15.00 -9.81 -15.43
CA THR A 125 16.43 -10.15 -15.40
C THR A 125 17.30 -9.16 -14.62
N SER A 126 16.79 -8.02 -14.15
CA SER A 126 17.61 -7.08 -13.37
C SER A 126 16.81 -6.06 -12.57
N HIS A 127 17.08 -5.99 -11.27
CA HIS A 127 16.54 -4.97 -10.38
C HIS A 127 17.51 -3.80 -10.25
N GLN A 128 17.18 -2.66 -10.85
CA GLN A 128 17.92 -1.41 -10.58
C GLN A 128 17.67 -0.87 -9.17
N PHE A 129 16.58 -1.30 -8.53
CA PHE A 129 16.14 -0.90 -7.21
C PHE A 129 15.67 -2.12 -6.42
N ASN A 130 15.92 -2.15 -5.10
CA ASN A 130 15.21 -3.08 -4.22
C ASN A 130 13.79 -2.56 -3.99
N TYR A 131 12.91 -2.82 -4.96
CA TYR A 131 11.54 -2.36 -4.95
C TYR A 131 10.75 -2.76 -3.70
N LEU A 132 11.03 -3.93 -3.12
CA LEU A 132 10.31 -4.39 -1.92
C LEU A 132 10.63 -3.51 -0.71
N GLN A 133 11.88 -3.07 -0.56
CA GLN A 133 12.32 -2.18 0.53
C GLN A 133 11.85 -0.72 0.38
N LEU A 134 11.37 -0.34 -0.80
CA LEU A 134 10.80 1.00 -1.04
C LEU A 134 9.37 1.13 -0.51
N ILE A 135 8.70 0.01 -0.22
CA ILE A 135 7.32 0.00 0.25
C ILE A 135 7.28 0.45 1.70
N ARG A 136 6.55 1.55 1.97
CA ARG A 136 6.36 2.10 3.32
C ARG A 136 4.94 1.95 3.83
N VAL A 137 3.98 1.74 2.93
CA VAL A 137 2.57 1.54 3.26
C VAL A 137 2.13 0.20 2.67
N LEU A 138 1.71 -0.71 3.54
CA LEU A 138 1.16 -2.01 3.16
C LEU A 138 -0.36 -1.96 3.19
N ASP A 139 -1.00 -1.79 2.04
CA ASP A 139 -2.44 -2.00 1.87
C ASP A 139 -2.73 -3.49 1.68
N TYR A 140 -2.91 -4.20 2.78
CA TYR A 140 -2.90 -5.65 2.84
C TYR A 140 -4.01 -6.31 2.01
N ASP A 141 -5.23 -5.78 2.09
CA ASP A 141 -6.38 -6.29 1.32
C ASP A 141 -6.19 -6.05 -0.20
N ASN A 142 -5.65 -4.90 -0.59
CA ASN A 142 -5.34 -4.60 -1.98
C ASN A 142 -4.19 -5.45 -2.52
N PHE A 143 -3.17 -5.74 -1.70
CA PHE A 143 -2.11 -6.70 -2.05
C PHE A 143 -2.71 -8.07 -2.38
N ILE A 144 -3.54 -8.62 -1.49
CA ILE A 144 -4.27 -9.88 -1.71
C ILE A 144 -5.06 -9.85 -3.03
N LYS A 145 -5.84 -8.79 -3.26
CA LYS A 145 -6.64 -8.62 -4.47
C LYS A 145 -5.78 -8.56 -5.73
N SER A 146 -4.67 -7.83 -5.67
CA SER A 146 -3.71 -7.72 -6.77
C SER A 146 -3.11 -9.08 -7.13
N VAL A 147 -2.75 -9.89 -6.13
CA VAL A 147 -2.28 -11.27 -6.35
C VAL A 147 -3.38 -12.14 -6.95
N HIS A 148 -4.61 -12.09 -6.41
CA HIS A 148 -5.72 -12.87 -6.94
C HIS A 148 -6.01 -12.53 -8.40
N ARG A 149 -6.10 -11.23 -8.73
CA ARG A 149 -6.28 -10.74 -10.12
C ARG A 149 -5.17 -11.19 -11.04
N TRP A 150 -3.92 -11.23 -10.56
CA TRP A 150 -2.81 -11.74 -11.33
C TRP A 150 -2.97 -13.23 -11.64
N VAL A 151 -3.35 -14.03 -10.64
CA VAL A 151 -3.56 -15.48 -10.80
C VAL A 151 -4.64 -15.76 -11.84
N VAL A 152 -5.79 -15.09 -11.77
CA VAL A 152 -6.93 -15.32 -12.67
C VAL A 152 -6.82 -14.62 -14.03
N ARG A 153 -5.73 -13.88 -14.29
CA ARG A 153 -5.51 -13.14 -15.54
C ARG A 153 -5.35 -14.04 -16.76
N TYR A 154 -4.81 -15.24 -16.58
CA TYR A 154 -4.64 -16.22 -17.63
C TYR A 154 -5.65 -17.35 -17.47
N PRO A 155 -6.18 -17.93 -18.58
CA PRO A 155 -6.97 -19.14 -18.51
C PRO A 155 -6.17 -20.18 -17.74
N ASN A 156 -6.67 -20.53 -16.57
CA ASN A 156 -6.06 -21.51 -15.69
C ASN A 156 -7.16 -22.44 -15.17
N ASP A 157 -6.76 -23.61 -14.70
CA ASP A 157 -7.71 -24.58 -14.16
C ASP A 157 -8.23 -24.19 -12.75
N CYS A 158 -8.04 -22.93 -12.29
CA CYS A 158 -8.47 -22.53 -10.94
C CYS A 158 -9.98 -22.42 -10.84
N LYS A 159 -10.57 -23.40 -10.16
CA LYS A 159 -11.97 -23.37 -9.74
C LYS A 159 -12.16 -22.71 -8.36
N ASP A 160 -11.07 -22.44 -7.63
CA ASP A 160 -11.06 -21.91 -6.27
C ASP A 160 -9.92 -20.89 -6.01
N PHE A 161 -9.81 -20.43 -4.76
CA PHE A 161 -8.79 -19.46 -4.33
C PHE A 161 -7.45 -20.09 -3.92
N THR A 162 -7.25 -21.39 -4.14
CA THR A 162 -6.10 -22.13 -3.59
C THR A 162 -4.78 -21.58 -4.15
N LYS A 163 -4.66 -21.39 -5.47
CA LYS A 163 -3.44 -20.81 -6.08
C LYS A 163 -3.21 -19.36 -5.64
N SER A 164 -4.28 -18.57 -5.51
CA SER A 164 -4.17 -17.20 -5.03
C SER A 164 -3.68 -17.15 -3.58
N ARG A 165 -4.15 -18.06 -2.71
CA ARG A 165 -3.68 -18.15 -1.32
C ARG A 165 -2.22 -18.57 -1.23
N MET A 166 -1.83 -19.59 -1.99
CA MET A 166 -0.44 -20.04 -2.06
C MET A 166 0.50 -18.93 -2.55
N LEU A 167 0.15 -18.25 -3.65
CA LEU A 167 0.99 -17.18 -4.19
C LEU A 167 1.05 -15.99 -3.23
N THR A 168 -0.06 -15.64 -2.59
CA THR A 168 -0.07 -14.56 -1.58
C THR A 168 0.86 -14.90 -0.41
N GLN A 169 0.92 -16.17 0.01
CA GLN A 169 1.84 -16.60 1.06
C GLN A 169 3.31 -16.48 0.65
N LEU A 170 3.66 -16.90 -0.57
CA LEU A 170 5.02 -16.78 -1.09
C LEU A 170 5.43 -15.31 -1.22
N LEU A 171 4.60 -14.50 -1.87
CA LEU A 171 4.89 -13.08 -2.09
C LEU A 171 4.88 -12.29 -0.77
N GLY A 172 3.99 -12.64 0.16
CA GLY A 172 3.97 -12.05 1.49
C GLY A 172 5.24 -12.37 2.27
N LYS A 173 5.71 -13.62 2.23
CA LYS A 173 6.96 -14.03 2.88
C LYS A 173 8.17 -13.22 2.41
N VAL A 174 8.37 -13.13 1.09
CA VAL A 174 9.51 -12.35 0.55
C VAL A 174 9.36 -10.87 0.87
N LEU A 175 8.15 -10.31 0.76
CA LEU A 175 7.87 -8.91 1.05
C LEU A 175 8.17 -8.55 2.52
N LEU A 176 7.73 -9.37 3.46
CA LEU A 176 7.96 -9.15 4.89
C LEU A 176 9.43 -9.35 5.26
N LYS A 177 10.08 -10.39 4.71
CA LYS A 177 11.50 -10.67 4.92
C LYS A 177 12.39 -9.52 4.44
N GLU A 178 12.19 -9.03 3.22
CA GLU A 178 12.98 -7.92 2.66
C GLU A 178 12.79 -6.62 3.46
N ASN A 179 11.66 -6.48 4.16
CA ASN A 179 11.35 -5.32 4.99
C ASN A 179 11.65 -5.52 6.49
N ALA A 180 12.37 -6.57 6.89
CA ALA A 180 12.70 -6.81 8.29
C ALA A 180 13.49 -5.64 8.93
N LEU A 181 14.40 -5.00 8.17
CA LEU A 181 15.21 -3.87 8.64
C LEU A 181 14.57 -2.52 8.33
N SER A 182 14.05 -2.35 7.11
CA SER A 182 13.49 -1.07 6.66
C SER A 182 12.13 -0.79 7.32
N GLY A 183 11.34 -1.83 7.56
CA GLY A 183 10.00 -1.80 8.14
C GLY A 183 8.97 -1.02 7.34
N PHE A 184 7.69 -1.34 7.58
CA PHE A 184 6.58 -0.52 7.09
C PHE A 184 6.29 0.60 8.08
N LYS A 185 5.93 1.79 7.57
CA LYS A 185 5.46 2.91 8.40
C LYS A 185 3.95 2.85 8.65
N THR A 186 3.22 2.28 7.70
CA THR A 186 1.75 2.17 7.76
C THR A 186 1.29 0.78 7.34
N PHE A 187 0.38 0.20 8.10
CA PHE A 187 -0.30 -1.05 7.79
C PHE A 187 -1.80 -0.79 7.69
N ASN A 188 -2.36 -1.11 6.54
CA ASN A 188 -3.73 -0.81 6.17
C ASN A 188 -4.46 -2.12 5.85
N TYR A 189 -5.43 -2.49 6.67
CA TYR A 189 -6.36 -3.56 6.38
C TYR A 189 -7.76 -3.00 6.16
N PHE A 190 -8.13 -2.78 4.90
CA PHE A 190 -9.44 -2.26 4.52
C PHE A 190 -10.17 -3.25 3.63
N ARG A 191 -11.14 -3.96 4.20
CA ARG A 191 -11.92 -4.91 3.42
C ARG A 191 -13.17 -4.21 2.89
N VAL A 192 -13.43 -4.33 1.59
CA VAL A 192 -14.66 -3.80 0.97
C VAL A 192 -15.67 -4.94 0.85
N ARG A 193 -16.93 -4.69 1.25
CA ARG A 193 -17.99 -5.71 1.36
C ARG A 193 -18.31 -6.49 0.08
N THR A 194 -17.97 -5.94 -1.08
CA THR A 194 -18.75 -6.23 -2.28
C THR A 194 -18.40 -7.52 -3.01
N TYR A 195 -17.20 -8.12 -2.88
CA TYR A 195 -16.83 -9.23 -3.78
C TYR A 195 -15.82 -10.30 -3.34
N ASP A 196 -15.46 -10.47 -2.06
CA ASP A 196 -14.31 -11.34 -1.75
C ASP A 196 -14.60 -12.53 -0.82
N ASN A 197 -14.80 -13.69 -1.43
CA ASN A 197 -14.63 -15.01 -0.80
C ASN A 197 -13.16 -15.31 -0.40
N PHE A 198 -12.25 -14.37 -0.63
CA PHE A 198 -10.86 -14.48 -0.19
C PHE A 198 -10.72 -13.96 1.25
N ASN A 199 -10.53 -14.90 2.18
CA ASN A 199 -10.33 -14.59 3.59
C ASN A 199 -8.96 -13.96 3.86
N PHE A 200 -8.90 -13.17 4.94
CA PHE A 200 -7.66 -12.70 5.54
C PHE A 200 -6.69 -13.88 5.68
N ILE A 201 -5.43 -13.68 5.31
CA ILE A 201 -4.39 -14.67 5.57
C ILE A 201 -3.71 -14.25 6.87
N PRO A 202 -3.75 -15.09 7.93
CA PRO A 202 -3.10 -14.76 9.19
C PRO A 202 -1.61 -14.41 9.00
N LEU A 203 -1.12 -13.38 9.70
CA LEU A 203 0.24 -12.88 9.54
C LEU A 203 1.31 -13.95 9.82
N ASN A 204 1.04 -14.88 10.74
CA ASN A 204 1.92 -16.03 11.02
C ASN A 204 2.10 -16.97 9.81
N LYS A 205 1.18 -16.98 8.83
CA LYS A 205 1.37 -17.71 7.57
C LYS A 205 2.32 -17.00 6.60
N LEU A 206 2.55 -15.71 6.81
CA LEU A 206 3.42 -14.87 6.00
C LEU A 206 4.81 -14.65 6.61
N SER A 207 4.98 -14.81 7.92
CA SER A 207 6.28 -14.68 8.58
C SER A 207 6.95 -16.04 8.82
N PRO A 208 8.10 -16.34 8.16
CA PRO A 208 8.90 -17.51 8.54
C PRO A 208 9.39 -17.37 9.99
N ASN A 209 9.37 -18.48 10.74
CA ASN A 209 9.81 -18.57 12.14
C ASN A 209 9.12 -17.61 13.14
N ASN A 210 7.96 -17.03 12.79
CA ASN A 210 7.28 -16.01 13.60
C ASN A 210 8.13 -14.77 13.90
N SER A 211 9.12 -14.43 13.05
CA SER A 211 9.80 -13.12 13.12
C SER A 211 8.87 -12.04 12.54
N PHE A 212 8.61 -10.99 13.30
CA PHE A 212 7.79 -9.85 12.88
C PHE A 212 8.59 -8.54 12.90
N ASP A 213 9.90 -8.60 12.64
CA ASP A 213 10.80 -7.44 12.71
C ASP A 213 10.36 -6.28 11.79
N TRP A 214 9.64 -6.60 10.70
CA TRP A 214 9.03 -5.63 9.79
C TRP A 214 7.99 -4.70 10.44
N LEU A 215 7.46 -5.07 11.62
CA LEU A 215 6.54 -4.26 12.44
C LEU A 215 7.25 -3.22 13.31
N SER A 216 8.58 -3.35 13.52
CA SER A 216 9.33 -2.52 14.47
C SER A 216 9.29 -1.00 14.18
N GLN A 217 9.07 -0.64 12.92
CA GLN A 217 8.99 0.74 12.42
C GLN A 217 7.56 1.23 12.20
N LEU A 218 6.55 0.43 12.56
CA LEU A 218 5.15 0.72 12.29
C LEU A 218 4.66 1.87 13.18
N THR A 219 4.24 2.96 12.54
CA THR A 219 3.73 4.17 13.21
C THR A 219 2.22 4.33 13.09
N GLN A 220 1.63 3.78 12.02
CA GLN A 220 0.21 3.89 11.75
C GLN A 220 -0.41 2.53 11.45
N LEU A 221 -1.50 2.21 12.14
CA LEU A 221 -2.33 1.04 11.89
C LEU A 221 -3.76 1.46 11.61
N GLU A 222 -4.27 1.03 10.47
CA GLU A 222 -5.67 1.18 10.13
C GLU A 222 -6.29 -0.18 9.83
N TYR A 223 -7.28 -0.56 10.64
CA TYR A 223 -8.00 -1.82 10.52
C TYR A 223 -9.48 -1.53 10.36
N ARG A 224 -10.01 -1.75 9.16
CA ARG A 224 -11.43 -1.62 8.84
C ARG A 224 -11.95 -2.93 8.26
N ASN A 225 -12.72 -3.66 9.07
CA ASN A 225 -13.35 -4.90 8.67
C ASN A 225 -14.87 -4.77 8.75
N PRO A 226 -15.58 -4.72 7.61
CA PRO A 226 -17.01 -4.55 7.59
C PRO A 226 -17.78 -5.81 8.01
N HIS A 227 -17.11 -6.96 8.04
CA HIS A 227 -17.69 -8.23 8.51
C HIS A 227 -17.62 -8.28 10.03
N ARG A 228 -18.64 -8.90 10.63
CA ARG A 228 -18.68 -9.07 12.08
C ARG A 228 -17.60 -10.03 12.53
N VAL A 229 -16.92 -9.67 13.62
CA VAL A 229 -16.14 -10.60 14.41
C VAL A 229 -17.12 -11.47 15.19
N ASN A 230 -17.05 -12.78 14.97
CA ASN A 230 -17.89 -13.79 15.59
C ASN A 230 -17.02 -15.00 15.98
N LYS A 231 -17.64 -16.04 16.55
CA LYS A 231 -16.93 -17.24 17.03
C LYS A 231 -16.04 -17.90 15.96
N MET A 232 -16.36 -17.79 14.67
CA MET A 232 -15.61 -18.43 13.60
C MET A 232 -14.30 -17.72 13.26
N ASN A 233 -14.21 -16.40 13.47
CA ASN A 233 -13.03 -15.59 13.09
C ASN A 233 -12.38 -14.86 14.29
N LEU A 234 -12.89 -15.05 15.51
CA LEU A 234 -12.38 -14.40 16.72
C LEU A 234 -10.90 -14.70 16.96
N ASN A 235 -10.46 -15.95 16.81
CA ASN A 235 -9.06 -16.30 17.04
C ASN A 235 -8.13 -15.61 16.04
N GLU A 236 -8.49 -15.57 14.75
CA GLU A 236 -7.69 -14.86 13.74
C GLU A 236 -7.60 -13.35 14.03
N PHE A 237 -8.71 -12.76 14.49
CA PHE A 237 -8.77 -11.38 14.91
C PHE A 237 -7.85 -11.10 16.12
N LEU A 238 -7.96 -11.92 17.18
CA LEU A 238 -7.15 -11.78 18.39
C LEU A 238 -5.67 -12.03 18.11
N ASP A 239 -5.33 -13.03 17.30
CA ASP A 239 -3.96 -13.36 16.91
C ASP A 239 -3.31 -12.19 16.15
N PHE A 240 -4.03 -11.58 15.21
CA PHE A 240 -3.55 -10.39 14.51
C PHE A 240 -3.14 -9.28 15.49
N PHE A 241 -4.05 -8.94 16.40
CA PHE A 241 -3.83 -7.86 17.35
C PHE A 241 -2.77 -8.20 18.39
N SER A 242 -2.69 -9.45 18.84
CA SER A 242 -1.62 -9.95 19.70
C SER A 242 -0.24 -9.77 19.05
N ILE A 243 -0.09 -10.13 17.77
CA ILE A 243 1.13 -9.93 16.99
C ILE A 243 1.48 -8.43 16.92
N ILE A 244 0.51 -7.57 16.59
CA ILE A 244 0.74 -6.11 16.55
C ILE A 244 1.23 -5.61 17.92
N THR A 245 0.51 -5.89 19.00
CA THR A 245 0.88 -5.39 20.34
C THR A 245 2.23 -5.88 20.84
N SER A 246 2.65 -7.08 20.43
CA SER A 246 3.89 -7.69 20.91
C SER A 246 5.12 -7.21 20.14
N ASN A 247 4.95 -6.59 18.96
CA ASN A 247 6.04 -6.27 18.05
C ASN A 247 6.07 -4.79 17.61
N CYS A 248 5.02 -4.01 17.87
CA CYS A 248 4.95 -2.60 17.50
C CYS A 248 5.08 -1.70 18.73
N ASN A 249 6.15 -0.91 18.79
CA ASN A 249 6.42 0.01 19.90
C ASN A 249 6.33 1.49 19.51
N GLN A 250 5.98 1.79 18.26
CA GLN A 250 6.01 3.15 17.69
C GLN A 250 4.64 3.62 17.15
N ILE A 251 3.58 2.85 17.35
CA ILE A 251 2.24 3.20 16.85
C ILE A 251 1.77 4.46 17.59
N ASN A 252 1.51 5.52 16.83
CA ASN A 252 0.96 6.78 17.34
C ASN A 252 -0.37 7.15 16.65
N ASN A 253 -0.75 6.43 15.60
CA ASN A 253 -2.01 6.59 14.90
C ASN A 253 -2.68 5.22 14.74
N LEU A 254 -3.81 5.03 15.42
CA LEU A 254 -4.60 3.81 15.40
C LEU A 254 -6.04 4.13 14.99
N SER A 255 -6.50 3.52 13.90
CA SER A 255 -7.88 3.63 13.44
C SER A 255 -8.51 2.24 13.35
N LEU A 256 -9.55 1.98 14.14
CA LEU A 256 -10.25 0.70 14.21
C LEU A 256 -11.72 0.88 13.84
N ASP A 257 -12.17 0.17 12.81
CA ASP A 257 -13.58 0.01 12.44
C ASP A 257 -13.89 -1.49 12.40
N VAL A 258 -14.46 -1.99 13.51
CA VAL A 258 -14.75 -3.40 13.73
C VAL A 258 -16.18 -3.54 14.23
N ARG A 259 -16.93 -4.46 13.65
CA ARG A 259 -18.25 -4.86 14.16
C ARG A 259 -18.10 -6.10 15.02
N ILE A 260 -18.52 -6.03 16.27
CA ILE A 260 -18.35 -7.09 17.27
C ILE A 260 -19.74 -7.59 17.69
N ASP A 261 -19.92 -8.90 17.86
CA ASP A 261 -21.07 -9.44 18.59
C ASP A 261 -20.73 -9.43 20.10
N ASP A 262 -21.66 -8.95 20.95
CA ASP A 262 -21.54 -8.40 22.33
C ASP A 262 -20.72 -9.17 23.41
N PHE A 263 -20.08 -10.31 23.11
CA PHE A 263 -19.44 -11.13 24.13
C PHE A 263 -17.96 -11.40 23.81
N ALA A 264 -17.06 -10.81 24.62
CA ALA A 264 -15.67 -11.23 24.86
C ALA A 264 -14.49 -10.49 24.20
N ILE A 265 -14.66 -9.31 23.60
CA ILE A 265 -13.53 -8.59 22.94
C ILE A 265 -12.93 -7.45 23.78
N ASP A 266 -13.60 -7.07 24.87
CA ASP A 266 -13.30 -5.84 25.61
C ASP A 266 -11.87 -5.81 26.18
N HIS A 267 -11.34 -6.95 26.66
CA HIS A 267 -10.05 -6.99 27.34
C HIS A 267 -8.83 -6.86 26.40
N SER A 268 -8.87 -7.48 25.22
CA SER A 268 -7.73 -7.49 24.28
C SER A 268 -7.62 -6.18 23.49
N ILE A 269 -8.75 -5.55 23.13
CA ILE A 269 -8.75 -4.22 22.50
C ILE A 269 -8.37 -3.14 23.52
N SER A 270 -8.84 -3.25 24.77
CA SER A 270 -8.43 -2.30 25.82
C SER A 270 -6.92 -2.25 25.99
N LYS A 271 -6.22 -3.38 25.88
CA LYS A 271 -4.75 -3.45 25.96
C LYS A 271 -4.02 -2.76 24.79
N LEU A 272 -4.66 -2.66 23.62
CA LEU A 272 -4.15 -1.87 22.47
C LEU A 272 -4.32 -0.37 22.65
N LEU A 273 -5.35 0.06 23.39
CA LEU A 273 -5.69 1.47 23.60
C LEU A 273 -4.99 2.08 24.83
N LEU A 274 -4.38 1.24 25.67
CA LEU A 274 -3.72 1.65 26.93
C LEU A 274 -2.19 1.80 26.82
N ASN A 275 -1.59 1.46 25.67
CA ASN A 275 -0.18 1.68 25.34
C ASN A 275 -0.03 2.78 24.30
#